data_AF-A0A920BL81-F1
#
_entry.id   AF-A0A920BL81-F1
#
_cell.length_a   1.000
_cell.length_b   1.000
_cell.length_c   1.000
_cell.angle_alpha   90.00
_cell.angle_beta   90.00
_cell.angle_gamma   90.00
#
_symmetry.space_group_name_H-M   'P 1'
#
loop_
_entity.id
_entity.type
_entity.pdbx_description
1 polymer ?
#
loop_
_entity_poly.entity_id
_entity_poly.type
_entity_poly.pdbx_seq_one_letter_code
_entity_poly.pdbx_strand_id
1 'polypeptide(L)' 'MTSESGSSVSTQGTVLIVDVEVGDKISEGQRVALLESMKMEHEVLATSGGVITKVCIEIGQMVAESEKAIFL' A
#
# COMPACT_ATOMS: atom_id res chain seq x y z
N MET A 1 -32.49 3.03 -16.59
CA MET A 1 -31.99 2.70 -15.24
C MET A 1 -30.61 2.09 -15.41
N THR A 2 -29.60 2.80 -14.93
CA THR A 2 -28.18 2.45 -15.03
C THR A 2 -27.86 1.29 -14.11
N SER A 3 -27.37 0.18 -14.66
CA SER A 3 -26.71 -0.87 -13.88
C SER A 3 -25.44 -1.26 -14.62
N GLU A 4 -24.52 -0.31 -14.71
CA GLU A 4 -23.12 -0.64 -14.85
C GLU A 4 -22.66 -1.01 -13.44
N SER A 5 -22.51 -2.30 -13.18
CA SER A 5 -21.81 -2.77 -12.00
C SER A 5 -20.84 -3.82 -12.50
N GLY A 6 -19.86 -3.34 -13.28
CA GLY A 6 -18.59 -4.04 -13.34
C GLY A 6 -18.13 -4.13 -11.89
N SER A 7 -18.10 -5.34 -11.34
CA SER A 7 -17.41 -5.59 -10.09
C SER A 7 -15.94 -5.29 -10.35
N SER A 8 -15.56 -4.03 -10.24
CA SER A 8 -14.22 -3.63 -9.91
C SER A 8 -13.97 -4.27 -8.57
N VAL A 9 -13.39 -5.47 -8.56
CA VAL A 9 -12.78 -6.03 -7.36
C VAL A 9 -11.61 -5.10 -7.07
N SER A 10 -11.92 -3.97 -6.46
CA SER A 10 -10.97 -3.16 -5.75
C SER A 10 -10.62 -3.99 -4.53
N THR A 11 -9.61 -4.85 -4.66
CA THR A 11 -8.95 -5.46 -3.51
C THR A 11 -8.46 -4.28 -2.66
N GLN A 12 -9.26 -3.91 -1.67
CA GLN A 12 -8.92 -2.86 -0.71
C GLN A 12 -8.37 -3.58 0.51
N GLY A 13 -7.16 -3.20 0.89
CA GLY A 13 -6.49 -3.71 2.08
C GLY A 13 -6.47 -2.64 3.16
N THR A 14 -6.50 -3.06 4.41
CA THR A 14 -6.25 -2.18 5.55
C THR A 14 -4.77 -2.21 5.87
N VAL A 15 -4.14 -1.04 6.02
CA VAL A 15 -2.73 -0.96 6.42
C VAL A 15 -2.58 -1.53 7.83
N LEU A 16 -1.89 -2.67 7.93
CA LEU A 16 -1.62 -3.33 9.20
C LEU A 16 -0.32 -2.78 9.80
N ILE A 17 0.70 -2.61 8.96
CA ILE A 17 2.05 -2.16 9.36
C ILE A 17 2.62 -1.23 8.30
N VAL A 18 3.34 -0.21 8.75
CA VAL A 18 4.24 0.59 7.92
C VAL A 18 5.66 0.34 8.44
N ASP A 19 6.49 -0.29 7.61
CA ASP A 19 7.86 -0.72 7.98
C ASP A 19 8.92 0.38 7.75
N VAL A 20 8.51 1.56 7.26
CA VAL A 20 9.41 2.66 6.85
C VAL A 20 8.96 4.01 7.40
N GLU A 21 9.93 4.88 7.63
CA GLU A 21 9.71 6.27 8.02
C GLU A 21 10.37 7.27 7.06
N VAL A 22 9.98 8.54 7.15
CA VAL A 22 10.61 9.60 6.37
C VAL A 22 12.07 9.75 6.78
N GLY A 23 12.98 9.62 5.82
CA GLY A 23 14.42 9.62 6.00
C GLY A 23 15.07 8.26 5.80
N ASP A 24 14.27 7.18 5.78
CA ASP A 24 14.79 5.82 5.58
C ASP A 24 15.32 5.60 4.17
N LYS A 25 16.38 4.79 4.07
CA LYS A 25 16.86 4.27 2.79
C LYS A 25 16.23 2.91 2.52
N ILE A 26 15.57 2.81 1.38
CA ILE A 26 14.92 1.58 0.91
C ILE A 26 15.58 1.08 -0.38
N SER A 27 15.46 -0.22 -0.64
CA SER A 27 15.89 -0.84 -1.90
C SER A 27 14.68 -1.25 -2.74
N GLU A 28 14.87 -1.41 -4.06
CA GLU A 28 13.86 -2.02 -4.92
C GLU A 28 13.51 -3.42 -4.39
N GLY A 29 12.21 -3.72 -4.32
CA GLY A 29 11.69 -4.97 -3.77
C GLY A 29 11.70 -5.04 -2.25
N GLN A 30 12.18 -4.02 -1.53
CA GLN A 30 12.09 -3.98 -0.08
C GLN A 30 10.63 -3.78 0.35
N ARG A 31 10.19 -4.54 1.35
CA ARG A 31 8.86 -4.34 1.95
C ARG A 31 8.80 -3.00 2.68
N VAL A 32 7.76 -2.22 2.38
CA VAL A 32 7.53 -0.89 2.95
C VAL A 32 6.26 -0.83 3.79
N ALA A 33 5.30 -1.70 3.54
CA ALA A 33 4.09 -1.84 4.34
C ALA A 33 3.48 -3.24 4.20
N LEU A 34 2.57 -3.56 5.11
CA LEU A 34 1.76 -4.77 5.09
C LEU A 34 0.28 -4.39 5.11
N LEU A 35 -0.49 -4.92 4.16
CA LEU A 35 -1.93 -4.74 4.10
C LEU A 35 -2.63 -6.03 4.50
N GLU A 36 -3.78 -5.93 5.15
CA GLU A 36 -4.67 -7.06 5.43
C GLU A 36 -5.95 -6.92 4.62
N SER A 37 -6.32 -7.95 3.88
CA SER A 37 -7.58 -8.02 3.15
C SER A 37 -8.15 -9.44 3.21
N MET A 38 -9.40 -9.57 3.65
CA MET A 38 -10.11 -10.86 3.74
C MET A 38 -9.32 -11.97 4.45
N LYS A 39 -8.63 -11.67 5.56
CA LYS A 39 -7.75 -12.60 6.30
C LYS A 39 -6.48 -13.02 5.54
N MET A 40 -6.14 -12.35 4.45
CA MET A 40 -4.87 -12.51 3.75
C MET A 40 -4.01 -11.25 3.91
N GLU A 41 -2.74 -11.47 4.13
CA GLU A 41 -1.74 -10.41 4.25
C GLU A 41 -1.09 -10.19 2.89
N HIS A 42 -0.98 -8.93 2.48
CA HIS A 42 -0.39 -8.50 1.22
C HIS A 42 0.77 -7.56 1.49
N GLU A 43 1.96 -7.96 1.04
CA GLU A 43 3.17 -7.17 1.20
C GLU A 43 3.22 -6.07 0.14
N VAL A 44 3.45 -4.83 0.58
CA VAL A 44 3.71 -3.71 -0.30
C VAL A 44 5.21 -3.61 -0.46
N LEU A 45 5.70 -3.83 -1.69
CA LEU A 45 7.11 -3.75 -2.03
C LEU A 45 7.42 -2.43 -2.72
N ALA A 46 8.59 -1.87 -2.42
CA ALA A 46 9.11 -0.70 -3.09
C ALA A 46 9.39 -0.99 -4.57
N THR A 47 8.86 -0.15 -5.47
CA THR A 47 9.11 -0.28 -6.91
C THR A 47 10.50 0.17 -7.33
N SER A 48 11.21 0.92 -6.48
CA SER A 48 12.57 1.41 -6.71
C SER A 48 13.24 1.73 -5.38
N GLY A 49 14.57 1.67 -5.35
CA GLY A 49 15.35 2.11 -4.19
C GLY A 49 15.49 3.63 -4.11
N GLY A 50 15.65 4.16 -2.90
CA GLY A 50 15.71 5.59 -2.66
C GLY A 50 15.70 5.96 -1.19
N VAL A 51 15.50 7.25 -0.92
CA VAL A 51 15.24 7.76 0.44
C VAL A 51 13.78 8.14 0.51
N ILE A 52 13.08 7.70 1.56
CA ILE A 52 11.71 8.10 1.82
C ILE A 52 11.69 9.58 2.19
N THR A 53 11.13 10.42 1.36
CA THR A 53 10.80 11.82 1.61
C THR A 53 9.38 12.01 2.16
N LYS A 54 8.45 11.06 1.92
CA LYS A 54 7.08 11.14 2.45
C LYS A 54 6.39 9.79 2.56
N VAL A 55 5.66 9.58 3.66
CA VAL A 55 4.73 8.46 3.83
C VAL A 55 3.29 8.99 3.78
N CYS A 56 2.49 8.51 2.82
CA CYS A 56 1.09 8.92 2.63
C CYS A 56 0.08 7.90 3.15
N ILE A 57 0.51 6.96 4.00
CA ILE A 57 -0.34 5.92 4.56
C ILE A 57 -0.17 5.83 6.08
N GLU A 58 -1.24 5.45 6.76
CA GLU A 58 -1.27 5.31 8.22
C GLU A 58 -1.84 3.94 8.58
N ILE A 59 -1.40 3.38 9.72
CA ILE A 59 -1.94 2.12 10.23
C ILE A 59 -3.45 2.26 10.46
N GLY A 60 -4.23 1.30 9.98
CA GLY A 60 -5.69 1.32 10.01
C GLY A 60 -6.34 2.06 8.83
N GLN A 61 -5.57 2.75 7.98
CA GLN A 61 -6.10 3.34 6.75
C GLN A 61 -6.45 2.24 5.74
N MET A 62 -7.59 2.40 5.07
CA MET A 62 -7.98 1.52 3.97
C MET A 62 -7.40 2.06 2.66
N VAL A 63 -6.59 1.26 1.97
CA VAL A 63 -5.95 1.61 0.70
C VAL A 63 -6.31 0.59 -0.36
N ALA A 64 -6.51 1.03 -1.60
CA ALA A 64 -6.69 0.10 -2.71
C ALA A 64 -5.34 -0.48 -3.11
N GLU A 65 -5.29 -1.76 -3.49
CA GLU A 65 -4.06 -2.42 -3.97
C GLU A 65 -3.46 -1.70 -5.21
N SER A 66 -4.31 -1.05 -6.02
CA SER A 66 -3.90 -0.22 -7.16
C SER A 66 -3.51 1.22 -6.79
N GLU A 67 -3.83 1.67 -5.59
CA GLU A 67 -3.43 2.98 -5.10
C GLU A 67 -1.99 2.83 -4.64
N LYS A 68 -1.06 3.18 -5.55
CA LYS A 68 0.38 3.19 -5.27
C LYS A 68 0.55 3.78 -3.89
N ALA A 69 1.01 2.99 -2.92
CA ALA A 69 1.43 3.53 -1.64
C ALA A 69 2.59 4.46 -1.97
N ILE A 70 2.31 5.76 -2.12
CA ILE A 70 3.29 6.73 -2.59
C ILE A 70 4.23 6.97 -1.41
N PHE A 71 5.35 6.25 -1.46
CA PHE A 71 6.57 6.58 -0.74
C PHE A 71 7.44 7.37 -1.73
N LEU A 72 7.35 8.70 -1.66
CA LEU A 72 8.34 9.58 -2.32
C LEU A 72 9.59 9.62 -1.47
#